data_AF-A0A536LBE3-F1
#
_entry.id   AF-A0A536LBE3-F1
#
_cell.length_a   1.000
_cell.length_b   1.000
_cell.length_c   1.000
_cell.angle_alpha   90.00
_cell.angle_beta   90.00
_cell.angle_gamma   90.00
#
_symmetry.space_group_name_H-M   'P 1'
#
loop_
_entity.id
_entity.type
_entity.pdbx_description
1 polymer ?
#
loop_
_entity_poly.entity_id
_entity_poly.type
_entity_poly.pdbx_seq_one_letter_code
_entity_poly.pdbx_strand_id
1 'polypeptide(L)'
;MPFRMLGVVADPNQAADLTGHAFAHYAASGIDVTLVCAGGREWRGTAQLAAVRGLGVRDLVLLDYDIRELTAEGLADVFADVMAGVRPHVVVADSQPAIREAVTSAFSRVRRAAGGSSALPAKLYYRLSGSSPLVSVTTAIAIPGESPEMFVRAFPDPWVTGVLERDLFAGVRAEPAAPESVAQSLAG
;
A
#
# COMPACT_ATOMS: atom_id res chain seq x y z
N MET A 1 5.35 -0.87 17.78
CA MET A 1 5.89 -1.33 16.48
C MET A 1 5.50 -0.32 15.43
N PRO A 2 6.36 -0.04 14.42
CA PRO A 2 6.03 0.90 13.36
C PRO A 2 4.80 0.45 12.58
N PHE A 3 4.05 1.42 12.08
CA PHE A 3 2.98 1.15 11.12
C PHE A 3 3.62 0.69 9.80
N ARG A 4 2.97 -0.23 9.08
CA ARG A 4 3.56 -0.91 7.91
C ARG A 4 2.61 -0.85 6.73
N MET A 5 3.11 -0.39 5.59
CA MET A 5 2.36 -0.28 4.34
C MET A 5 3.04 -1.14 3.27
N LEU A 6 2.24 -1.93 2.56
CA LEU A 6 2.68 -2.68 1.38
C LEU A 6 2.08 -2.03 0.13
N GLY A 7 2.92 -1.44 -0.72
CA GLY A 7 2.56 -1.05 -2.07
C GLY A 7 2.73 -2.22 -3.04
N VAL A 8 1.79 -2.43 -3.95
CA VAL A 8 1.89 -3.43 -5.03
C VAL A 8 1.55 -2.78 -6.37
N VAL A 9 2.52 -2.72 -7.28
CA VAL A 9 2.36 -2.06 -8.60
C VAL A 9 2.73 -2.99 -9.76
N ALA A 10 2.07 -2.82 -10.90
CA ALA A 10 2.41 -3.54 -12.12
C ALA A 10 3.75 -3.03 -12.68
N ASP A 11 3.80 -1.75 -13.02
CA ASP A 11 4.98 -1.06 -13.55
C ASP A 11 5.72 -0.32 -12.42
N PRO A 12 7.00 -0.64 -12.13
CA PRO A 12 7.76 0.05 -11.09
C PRO A 12 7.97 1.56 -11.38
N ASN A 13 7.83 2.01 -12.62
CA ASN A 13 7.88 3.44 -12.97
C ASN A 13 6.61 4.20 -12.51
N GLN A 14 5.49 3.49 -12.33
CA GLN A 14 4.22 4.04 -11.81
C GLN A 14 4.09 3.90 -10.29
N ALA A 15 5.16 3.49 -9.59
CA ALA A 15 5.15 3.30 -8.14
C ALA A 15 4.76 4.58 -7.37
N ALA A 16 5.11 5.76 -7.87
CA ALA A 16 4.72 7.02 -7.24
C ALA A 16 3.20 7.26 -7.30
N ASP A 17 2.56 6.94 -8.43
CA ASP A 17 1.13 7.18 -8.69
C ASP A 17 0.22 6.33 -7.79
N LEU A 18 0.72 5.19 -7.31
CA LEU A 18 0.00 4.28 -6.40
C LEU A 18 -0.55 4.99 -5.14
N THR A 19 0.15 6.04 -4.68
CA THR A 19 -0.33 6.95 -3.63
C THR A 19 -0.26 8.41 -4.06
N GLY A 20 -0.34 8.70 -5.37
CA GLY A 20 -0.25 10.06 -5.93
C GLY A 20 0.91 10.87 -5.35
N HIS A 21 2.10 10.25 -5.30
CA HIS A 21 3.36 10.77 -4.78
C HIS A 21 3.44 10.93 -3.24
N ALA A 22 2.46 10.45 -2.47
CA ALA A 22 2.43 10.57 -1.01
C ALA A 22 3.34 9.59 -0.23
N PHE A 23 3.95 8.58 -0.87
CA PHE A 23 4.79 7.60 -0.17
C PHE A 23 5.90 8.23 0.69
N ALA A 24 6.58 9.27 0.18
CA ALA A 24 7.63 9.97 0.92
C ALA A 24 7.10 10.68 2.18
N HIS A 25 5.88 11.22 2.12
CA HIS A 25 5.21 11.82 3.27
C HIS A 25 4.85 10.77 4.34
N TYR A 26 4.38 9.59 3.91
CA TYR A 26 4.11 8.48 4.81
C TYR A 26 5.37 7.93 5.47
N ALA A 27 6.45 7.76 4.71
CA ALA A 27 7.75 7.33 5.23
C ALA A 27 8.35 8.35 6.22
N ALA A 28 8.30 9.65 5.89
CA ALA A 28 8.72 10.72 6.79
C ALA A 28 7.91 10.78 8.10
N SER A 29 6.66 10.28 8.08
CA SER A 29 5.79 10.13 9.26
C SER A 29 6.06 8.84 10.07
N GLY A 30 7.13 8.10 9.77
CA GLY A 30 7.53 6.88 10.48
C GLY A 30 6.78 5.60 10.06
N ILE A 31 6.15 5.60 8.88
CA ILE A 31 5.55 4.39 8.30
C ILE A 31 6.63 3.59 7.55
N ASP A 32 6.82 2.33 7.92
CA ASP A 32 7.64 1.39 7.14
C ASP A 32 6.91 1.04 5.84
N VAL A 33 7.42 1.52 4.70
CA VAL A 33 6.87 1.24 3.37
C VAL A 33 7.70 0.15 2.68
N THR A 34 7.06 -0.97 2.38
CA THR A 34 7.56 -2.00 1.46
C THR A 34 6.87 -1.85 0.11
N LEU A 35 7.60 -1.90 -0.99
CA LEU A 35 7.07 -1.84 -2.35
C LEU A 35 7.36 -3.14 -3.11
N VAL A 36 6.33 -3.72 -3.72
CA VAL A 36 6.42 -4.86 -4.64
C VAL A 36 6.09 -4.38 -6.04
N CYS A 37 6.98 -4.63 -7.00
CA CYS A 37 6.75 -4.34 -8.40
C CYS A 37 6.77 -5.64 -9.20
N ALA A 38 5.69 -5.94 -9.89
CA ALA A 38 5.57 -7.23 -10.59
C ALA A 38 6.30 -7.24 -11.94
N GLY A 39 6.23 -6.15 -12.70
CA GLY A 39 6.85 -5.96 -14.02
C GLY A 39 8.30 -5.49 -13.96
N GLY A 40 9.16 -6.20 -13.24
CA GLY A 40 10.55 -5.81 -13.00
C GLY A 40 11.53 -6.13 -14.13
N ARG A 41 11.16 -6.94 -15.14
CA ARG A 41 12.09 -7.43 -16.18
C ARG A 41 12.84 -6.33 -16.95
N GLU A 42 12.16 -5.21 -17.24
CA GLU A 42 12.77 -4.09 -17.96
C GLU A 42 13.48 -3.07 -17.05
N TRP A 43 13.55 -3.32 -15.73
CA TRP A 43 14.18 -2.42 -14.76
C TRP A 43 15.71 -2.42 -14.88
N ARG A 44 16.26 -1.35 -15.47
CA ARG A 44 17.70 -1.26 -15.80
C ARG A 44 18.44 -0.17 -15.03
N GLY A 45 18.93 -0.51 -13.84
CA GLY A 45 20.10 0.15 -13.25
C GLY A 45 19.89 0.87 -11.91
N THR A 46 20.90 1.66 -11.55
CA THR A 46 21.02 2.35 -10.27
C THR A 46 20.20 3.63 -10.17
N ALA A 47 19.87 4.26 -11.31
CA ALA A 47 19.12 5.50 -11.37
C ALA A 47 17.66 5.33 -10.88
N GLN A 48 17.00 4.25 -11.30
CA GLN A 48 15.64 3.95 -10.86
C GLN A 48 15.61 3.52 -9.38
N LEU A 49 16.67 2.87 -8.89
CA LEU A 49 16.84 2.55 -7.47
C LEU A 49 16.96 3.83 -6.61
N ALA A 50 17.65 4.87 -7.11
CA ALA A 50 17.67 6.18 -6.47
C ALA A 50 16.29 6.85 -6.46
N ALA A 51 15.52 6.74 -7.55
CA ALA A 51 14.14 7.24 -7.61
C ALA A 51 13.22 6.56 -6.58
N VAL A 52 13.30 5.22 -6.44
CA VAL A 52 12.51 4.49 -5.41
C VAL A 52 12.92 4.87 -3.99
N ARG A 53 14.23 5.09 -3.73
CA ARG A 53 14.67 5.64 -2.43
C ARG A 53 14.09 7.04 -2.16
N GLY A 54 13.91 7.85 -3.20
CA GLY A 54 13.22 9.14 -3.12
C GLY A 54 11.75 9.05 -2.69
N LEU A 55 11.11 7.89 -2.87
CA LEU A 55 9.75 7.63 -2.37
C LEU A 55 9.72 7.27 -0.87
N GLY A 56 10.88 7.18 -0.18
CA GLY A 56 10.95 6.73 1.21
C GLY A 56 10.67 5.24 1.41
N VAL A 57 10.67 4.46 0.33
CA VAL A 57 10.52 2.99 0.40
C VAL A 57 11.73 2.39 1.10
N ARG A 58 11.45 1.60 2.15
CA ARG A 58 12.45 0.88 2.95
C ARG A 58 12.94 -0.37 2.23
N ASP A 59 11.98 -1.17 1.77
CA ASP A 59 12.22 -2.49 1.17
C ASP A 59 11.57 -2.55 -0.21
N LEU A 60 12.34 -2.94 -1.24
CA LEU A 60 11.88 -3.08 -2.62
C LEU A 60 11.99 -4.55 -3.05
N VAL A 61 10.87 -5.11 -3.53
CA VAL A 61 10.79 -6.44 -4.12
C VAL A 61 10.47 -6.27 -5.60
N LEU A 62 11.39 -6.67 -6.48
CA LEU A 62 11.18 -6.71 -7.93
C LEU A 62 10.96 -8.17 -8.35
N LEU A 63 9.88 -8.43 -9.07
CA LEU A 63 9.63 -9.73 -9.72
C LEU A 63 10.04 -9.65 -11.20
N ASP A 64 10.54 -10.74 -11.77
CA ASP A 64 11.11 -10.77 -13.14
C ASP A 64 10.06 -11.07 -14.24
N TYR A 65 8.83 -10.58 -14.07
CA TYR A 65 7.81 -10.66 -15.11
C TYR A 65 7.93 -9.48 -16.08
N ASP A 66 7.52 -9.73 -17.33
CA ASP A 66 7.09 -8.66 -18.22
C ASP A 66 5.67 -8.22 -17.82
N ILE A 67 5.37 -6.92 -17.94
CA ILE A 67 4.04 -6.37 -17.60
C ILE A 67 2.92 -7.06 -18.41
N ARG A 68 3.22 -7.49 -19.64
CA ARG A 68 2.29 -8.19 -20.54
C ARG A 68 2.04 -9.65 -20.18
N GLU A 69 2.91 -10.24 -19.35
CA GLU A 69 2.82 -11.63 -18.88
C GLU A 69 2.12 -11.73 -17.52
N LEU A 70 1.74 -10.62 -16.89
CA LEU A 70 1.13 -10.60 -15.57
C LEU A 70 -0.25 -11.27 -15.57
N THR A 71 -0.32 -12.46 -14.99
CA THR A 71 -1.57 -13.19 -14.67
C THR A 71 -1.85 -13.14 -13.17
N ALA A 72 -3.13 -13.14 -12.78
CA ALA A 72 -3.50 -13.23 -11.36
C ALA A 72 -3.11 -14.58 -10.74
N GLU A 73 -3.21 -15.64 -11.55
CA GLU A 73 -2.64 -16.96 -11.28
C GLU A 73 -1.11 -16.89 -11.21
N GLY A 74 -0.51 -17.49 -10.18
CA GLY A 74 0.91 -17.35 -9.83
C GLY A 74 1.22 -16.16 -8.92
N LEU A 75 0.79 -14.93 -9.28
CA LEU A 75 1.04 -13.73 -8.47
C LEU A 75 0.34 -13.79 -7.10
N ALA A 76 -0.84 -14.40 -7.01
CA ALA A 76 -1.61 -14.49 -5.77
C ALA A 76 -0.87 -15.23 -4.63
N ASP A 77 -0.10 -16.27 -4.95
CA ASP A 77 0.70 -17.01 -3.96
C ASP A 77 1.89 -16.16 -3.48
N VAL A 78 2.65 -15.58 -4.41
CA VAL A 78 3.79 -14.70 -4.11
C VAL A 78 3.35 -13.51 -3.24
N PHE A 79 2.23 -12.87 -3.57
CA PHE A 79 1.70 -11.77 -2.77
C PHE A 79 1.17 -12.22 -1.40
N ALA A 80 0.64 -13.44 -1.27
CA ALA A 80 0.25 -13.99 0.02
C ALA A 80 1.46 -14.24 0.93
N ASP A 81 2.55 -14.79 0.38
CA ASP A 81 3.80 -15.03 1.12
C ASP A 81 4.47 -13.72 1.52
N VAL A 82 4.52 -12.71 0.64
CA VAL A 82 5.02 -11.37 0.97
C VAL A 82 4.16 -10.72 2.07
N MET A 83 2.82 -10.80 1.99
CA MET A 83 1.94 -10.29 3.05
C MET A 83 2.14 -11.03 4.38
N ALA A 84 2.37 -12.35 4.35
CA ALA A 84 2.63 -13.15 5.54
C ALA A 84 3.99 -12.82 6.20
N GLY A 85 5.03 -12.56 5.40
CA GLY A 85 6.35 -12.15 5.89
C GLY A 85 6.39 -10.70 6.39
N VAL A 86 5.95 -9.74 5.57
CA VAL A 86 5.96 -8.30 5.90
C VAL A 86 4.95 -7.98 7.01
N ARG A 87 3.83 -8.72 7.08
CA ARG A 87 2.65 -8.47 7.92
C ARG A 87 2.22 -6.99 7.90
N PRO A 88 1.94 -6.42 6.71
CA PRO A 88 1.59 -5.02 6.59
C PRO A 88 0.26 -4.74 7.31
N HIS A 89 0.07 -3.53 7.81
CA HIS A 89 -1.23 -3.10 8.33
C HIS A 89 -2.20 -2.78 7.18
N VAL A 90 -1.64 -2.27 6.09
CA VAL A 90 -2.36 -1.80 4.89
C VAL A 90 -1.68 -2.32 3.64
N VAL A 91 -2.48 -2.76 2.68
CA VAL A 91 -2.04 -2.97 1.30
C VAL A 91 -2.65 -1.88 0.41
N VAL A 92 -1.83 -1.26 -0.43
CA VAL A 92 -2.26 -0.36 -1.52
C VAL A 92 -1.82 -0.99 -2.82
N ALA A 93 -2.75 -1.20 -3.76
CA ALA A 93 -2.48 -1.92 -5.00
C ALA A 93 -2.93 -1.14 -6.24
N ASP A 94 -2.19 -1.33 -7.32
CA ASP A 94 -2.47 -0.70 -8.61
C ASP A 94 -3.77 -1.23 -9.24
N SER A 95 -4.29 -0.45 -10.16
CA SER A 95 -5.59 -0.68 -10.80
C SER A 95 -5.57 -1.77 -11.87
N GLN A 96 -4.39 -2.16 -12.36
CA GLN A 96 -4.18 -3.23 -13.35
C GLN A 96 -4.89 -4.54 -12.92
N PRO A 97 -5.89 -5.04 -13.68
CA PRO A 97 -6.63 -6.28 -13.41
C PRO A 97 -5.84 -7.41 -12.75
N ALA A 98 -4.70 -7.83 -13.32
CA ALA A 98 -3.92 -8.95 -12.78
C ALA A 98 -3.39 -8.70 -11.36
N ILE A 99 -2.93 -7.47 -11.07
CA ILE A 99 -2.49 -7.06 -9.73
C ILE A 99 -3.69 -7.02 -8.78
N ARG A 100 -4.78 -6.37 -9.19
CA ARG A 100 -6.00 -6.22 -8.39
C ARG A 100 -6.61 -7.58 -8.00
N GLU A 101 -6.66 -8.53 -8.92
CA GLU A 101 -7.20 -9.87 -8.68
C GLU A 101 -6.26 -10.69 -7.78
N ALA A 102 -4.96 -10.71 -8.08
CA ALA A 102 -3.96 -11.40 -7.25
C ALA A 102 -3.94 -10.87 -5.81
N VAL A 103 -3.93 -9.55 -5.62
CA VAL A 103 -3.90 -8.91 -4.30
C VAL A 103 -5.21 -9.16 -3.55
N THR A 104 -6.38 -9.13 -4.20
CA THR A 104 -7.66 -9.49 -3.56
C THR A 104 -7.62 -10.93 -3.03
N SER A 105 -7.11 -11.86 -3.84
CA SER A 105 -7.00 -13.27 -3.48
C SER A 105 -6.01 -13.48 -2.31
N ALA A 106 -4.81 -12.90 -2.41
CA ALA A 106 -3.78 -12.93 -1.38
C ALA A 106 -4.27 -12.37 -0.04
N PHE A 107 -4.85 -11.17 -0.03
CA PHE A 107 -5.41 -10.52 1.16
C PHE A 107 -6.45 -11.41 1.84
N SER A 108 -7.38 -11.97 1.06
CA SER A 108 -8.45 -12.85 1.55
C SER A 108 -7.90 -14.13 2.16
N ARG A 109 -6.87 -14.74 1.54
CA ARG A 109 -6.20 -15.95 2.04
C ARG A 109 -5.44 -15.68 3.34
N VAL A 110 -4.62 -14.64 3.37
CA VAL A 110 -3.78 -14.30 4.53
C VAL A 110 -4.64 -13.93 5.74
N ARG A 111 -5.70 -13.12 5.57
CA ARG A 111 -6.62 -12.82 6.68
C ARG A 111 -7.35 -14.05 7.20
N ARG A 112 -7.81 -14.95 6.30
CA ARG A 112 -8.47 -16.21 6.71
C ARG A 112 -7.53 -17.12 7.49
N ALA A 113 -6.25 -17.17 7.11
CA ALA A 113 -5.23 -17.96 7.80
C ALA A 113 -4.81 -17.34 9.16
N ALA A 114 -4.75 -16.01 9.25
CA ALA A 114 -4.40 -15.31 10.49
C ALA A 114 -5.53 -15.36 11.54
N GLY A 115 -6.79 -15.22 11.11
CA GLY A 115 -7.97 -15.30 11.97
C GLY A 115 -8.20 -14.08 12.89
N GLY A 116 -9.46 -13.89 13.30
CA GLY A 116 -9.87 -12.86 14.25
C GLY A 116 -9.88 -11.41 13.70
N SER A 117 -10.38 -10.50 14.53
CA SER A 117 -10.56 -9.08 14.22
C SER A 117 -9.25 -8.29 14.09
N SER A 118 -8.15 -8.79 14.67
CA SER A 118 -6.80 -8.21 14.60
C SER A 118 -5.91 -8.82 13.49
N ALA A 119 -6.49 -9.64 12.60
CA ALA A 119 -5.78 -10.21 11.44
C ALA A 119 -5.17 -9.11 10.56
N LEU A 120 -3.89 -9.28 10.22
CA LEU A 120 -3.17 -8.43 9.27
C LEU A 120 -3.01 -9.15 7.91
N PRO A 121 -3.07 -8.42 6.77
CA PRO A 121 -3.39 -6.99 6.65
C PRO A 121 -4.83 -6.65 7.02
N ALA A 122 -5.05 -5.45 7.58
CA ALA A 122 -6.36 -5.02 8.05
C ALA A 122 -7.21 -4.39 6.92
N LYS A 123 -6.57 -3.68 5.99
CA LYS A 123 -7.24 -2.97 4.89
C LYS A 123 -6.53 -3.13 3.56
N LEU A 124 -7.33 -3.11 2.49
CA LEU A 124 -6.89 -3.17 1.10
C LEU A 124 -7.46 -1.99 0.33
N TYR A 125 -6.57 -1.26 -0.34
CA TYR A 125 -6.87 -0.08 -1.13
C TYR A 125 -6.43 -0.25 -2.58
N TYR A 126 -7.21 0.33 -3.49
CA TYR A 126 -6.90 0.36 -4.92
C TYR A 126 -6.80 1.78 -5.46
N ARG A 127 -5.80 2.02 -6.32
CA ARG A 127 -5.84 3.16 -7.25
C ARG A 127 -7.02 2.99 -8.21
N LEU A 128 -7.71 4.07 -8.55
CA LEU A 128 -8.73 4.08 -9.61
C LEU A 128 -8.08 4.39 -10.97
N SER A 129 -8.41 3.62 -12.00
CA SER A 129 -8.09 4.02 -13.38
C SER A 129 -9.07 5.08 -13.87
N GLY A 130 -8.59 6.32 -14.02
CA GLY A 130 -9.28 7.38 -14.75
C GLY A 130 -10.24 8.25 -13.92
N SER A 131 -10.65 9.36 -14.53
CA SER A 131 -11.39 10.47 -13.92
C SER A 131 -12.89 10.17 -13.73
N SER A 132 -13.22 9.20 -12.89
CA SER A 132 -14.60 8.90 -12.48
C SER A 132 -14.95 9.66 -11.18
N PRO A 133 -16.14 10.27 -11.06
CA PRO A 133 -16.54 10.94 -9.82
C PRO A 133 -16.81 9.91 -8.70
N LEU A 134 -15.83 9.80 -7.79
CA LEU A 134 -15.90 9.21 -6.43
C LEU A 134 -17.22 8.52 -6.02
N VAL A 135 -17.32 7.19 -6.20
CA VAL A 135 -17.85 6.24 -5.19
C VAL A 135 -17.36 4.82 -5.53
N SER A 136 -16.66 4.15 -4.61
CA SER A 136 -16.91 2.72 -4.32
C SER A 136 -16.34 2.31 -2.96
N VAL A 137 -17.19 1.71 -2.13
CA VAL A 137 -16.90 1.26 -0.75
C VAL A 137 -17.32 -0.20 -0.62
N THR A 138 -16.53 -1.03 0.05
CA THR A 138 -17.05 -2.29 0.59
C THR A 138 -16.58 -2.52 2.03
N THR A 139 -17.57 -2.72 2.88
CA THR A 139 -17.54 -2.97 4.33
C THR A 139 -18.33 -4.26 4.57
N ALA A 140 -18.03 -5.07 5.58
CA ALA A 140 -18.77 -6.33 5.83
C ALA A 140 -18.82 -6.72 7.31
N ILE A 141 -19.35 -5.86 8.18
CA ILE A 141 -19.40 -6.06 9.64
C ILE A 141 -20.28 -7.27 9.98
N ALA A 142 -19.96 -7.99 11.05
CA ALA A 142 -20.99 -8.62 11.88
C ALA A 142 -20.56 -8.56 13.35
N ILE A 143 -21.46 -9.00 14.22
CA ILE A 143 -21.29 -9.07 15.67
C ILE A 143 -21.84 -10.45 16.11
N PRO A 144 -21.60 -10.84 17.36
CA PRO A 144 -20.76 -11.98 17.72
C PRO A 144 -21.27 -13.32 17.17
N GLY A 145 -20.39 -14.16 16.60
CA GLY A 145 -20.81 -15.41 15.96
C GLY A 145 -19.72 -16.46 15.69
N GLU A 146 -18.59 -16.19 15.03
CA GLU A 146 -18.23 -15.06 14.16
C GLU A 146 -17.88 -15.58 12.74
N SER A 147 -18.03 -14.74 11.71
CA SER A 147 -17.09 -14.68 10.57
C SER A 147 -17.47 -13.55 9.61
N PRO A 148 -17.02 -12.30 9.85
CA PRO A 148 -16.57 -11.50 8.71
C PRO A 148 -15.58 -10.34 9.02
N GLU A 149 -14.92 -9.87 7.96
CA GLU A 149 -15.03 -8.51 7.39
C GLU A 149 -14.05 -8.45 6.22
N MET A 150 -14.50 -8.21 4.98
CA MET A 150 -13.60 -7.87 3.87
C MET A 150 -13.71 -6.38 3.59
N PHE A 151 -12.62 -5.64 3.84
CA PHE A 151 -12.55 -4.20 3.60
C PHE A 151 -11.75 -3.90 2.34
N VAL A 152 -12.48 -3.49 1.30
CA VAL A 152 -11.92 -3.02 0.03
C VAL A 152 -12.42 -1.60 -0.20
N ARG A 153 -11.49 -0.69 -0.51
CA ARG A 153 -11.79 0.71 -0.84
C ARG A 153 -11.00 1.14 -2.06
N ALA A 154 -11.62 1.94 -2.92
CA ALA A 154 -10.95 2.52 -4.08
C ALA A 154 -10.79 4.04 -3.87
N PHE A 155 -9.67 4.59 -4.34
CA PHE A 155 -9.30 5.99 -4.12
C PHE A 155 -9.01 6.74 -5.42
N PRO A 156 -9.26 8.06 -5.44
CA PRO A 156 -9.11 8.86 -6.64
C PRO A 156 -7.65 8.88 -7.13
N ASP A 157 -7.50 9.06 -8.44
CA ASP A 157 -6.26 9.43 -9.09
C ASP A 157 -6.40 10.90 -9.57
N PRO A 158 -5.61 11.86 -9.05
CA PRO A 158 -4.54 11.70 -8.08
C PRO A 158 -5.04 11.44 -6.65
N TRP A 159 -4.19 10.75 -5.89
CA TRP A 159 -4.40 10.47 -4.47
C TRP A 159 -4.49 11.75 -3.63
N VAL A 160 -5.34 11.74 -2.61
CA VAL A 160 -5.47 12.83 -1.64
C VAL A 160 -4.91 12.37 -0.30
N THR A 161 -3.88 13.06 0.20
CA THR A 161 -3.33 12.86 1.55
C THR A 161 -4.38 13.15 2.63
N GLY A 162 -4.27 12.52 3.79
CA GLY A 162 -5.27 12.58 4.86
C GLY A 162 -6.28 11.44 4.83
N VAL A 163 -6.36 10.65 3.75
CA VAL A 163 -7.35 9.58 3.61
C VAL A 163 -6.99 8.33 4.41
N LEU A 164 -5.74 7.84 4.33
CA LEU A 164 -5.26 6.78 5.22
C LEU A 164 -5.25 7.25 6.67
N GLU A 165 -4.94 8.52 6.88
CA GLU A 165 -4.80 9.14 8.20
C GLU A 165 -6.17 9.21 8.90
N ARG A 166 -7.21 9.68 8.20
CA ARG A 166 -8.58 9.63 8.70
C ARG A 166 -9.08 8.19 8.88
N ASP A 167 -8.78 7.30 7.94
CA ASP A 167 -9.31 5.94 7.94
C ASP A 167 -8.67 5.03 9.01
N LEU A 168 -7.36 5.13 9.21
CA LEU A 168 -6.56 4.17 10.00
C LEU A 168 -6.06 4.75 11.31
N PHE A 169 -5.77 6.05 11.36
CA PHE A 169 -5.27 6.66 12.59
C PHE A 169 -6.41 7.13 13.49
N ALA A 170 -7.57 7.54 12.96
CA ALA A 170 -8.71 7.98 13.79
C ALA A 170 -8.32 9.02 14.88
N GLY A 171 -7.28 9.83 14.61
CA GLY A 171 -6.70 10.75 15.59
C GLY A 171 -5.53 10.22 16.41
N VAL A 172 -4.91 9.07 16.09
CA VAL A 172 -3.54 8.76 16.54
C VAL A 172 -2.66 9.91 16.07
N ARG A 173 -2.29 10.76 17.03
CA ARG A 173 -1.26 11.76 16.83
C ARG A 173 0.00 11.01 16.40
N ALA A 174 0.48 11.28 15.18
CA ALA A 174 1.92 11.24 14.98
C ALA A 174 2.52 12.07 16.13
N GLU A 175 3.49 11.52 16.85
CA GLU A 175 4.18 12.29 17.88
C GLU A 175 4.66 13.58 17.22
N PRO A 176 4.32 14.76 17.78
CA PRO A 176 4.70 16.01 17.15
C PRO A 176 6.22 15.99 16.99
N ALA A 177 6.69 16.18 15.75
CA ALA A 177 8.10 16.40 15.48
C ALA A 177 8.61 17.44 16.48
N ALA A 178 9.76 17.16 17.11
CA ALA A 178 10.29 17.98 18.18
C ALA A 178 10.25 19.46 17.75
N PRO A 179 9.69 20.36 18.58
CA PRO A 179 9.39 21.72 18.15
C PRO A 179 10.65 22.39 17.60
N GLU A 180 10.50 23.06 16.46
CA GLU A 180 11.58 23.81 15.83
C GLU A 180 12.26 24.68 16.88
N SER A 181 13.58 24.56 16.97
CA SER A 181 14.34 25.40 17.89
C SER A 181 14.12 26.87 17.53
N VAL A 182 14.13 27.76 18.52
CA VAL A 182 13.92 29.21 18.32
C VAL A 182 14.89 29.81 17.28
N ALA A 183 16.02 29.14 17.02
CA ALA A 183 16.96 29.50 15.96
C ALA A 183 16.42 29.31 14.52
N GLN A 184 15.48 28.39 14.28
CA GLN A 184 14.85 28.18 12.96
C GLN A 184 13.75 29.20 12.69
N SER A 185 12.92 29.54 13.70
CA SER A 185 11.85 30.54 13.60
C SER A 185 12.32 31.98 13.35
N LEU A 186 13.63 32.25 13.42
CA LEU A 186 14.24 33.56 13.15
C LEU A 186 14.97 33.62 11.79
N ALA A 187 14.88 32.58 10.97
CA ALA A 187 15.61 32.43 9.72
C ALA A 187 14.75 32.47 8.44
N GLY A 188 13.44 32.74 8.56
CA GLY A 188 12.49 32.84 7.44
C GLY A 188 11.26 33.68 7.79
#